data_AF-A0A3Q1F1Q9-F1
#
_entry.id   AF-A0A3Q1F1Q9-F1
#
_cell.length_a   1.000
_cell.length_b   1.000
_cell.length_c   1.000
_cell.angle_alpha   90.00
_cell.angle_beta   90.00
_cell.angle_gamma   90.00
#
_symmetry.space_group_name_H-M   'P 1'
#
loop_
_entity.id
_entity.type
_entity.pdbx_description
1 polymer ?
#
loop_
_entity_poly.entity_id
_entity_poly.type
_entity_poly.pdbx_seq_one_letter_code
_entity_poly.pdbx_strand_id
1 'polypeptide(L)' 'VSQLPNYRPGEFTCPLPYKTENLVQSLLKVLPADRISAQDSLQHSYFSTLPPSIMHLRDSKNTR' A
#
# COMPACT_ATOMS: atom_id res chain seq x y z
N VAL A 1 12.45 -13.28 29.18
CA VAL A 1 12.23 -13.21 27.72
C VAL A 1 13.55 -12.81 27.07
N SER A 2 14.23 -13.74 26.39
CA SER A 2 15.50 -13.42 25.73
C SER A 2 15.23 -12.46 24.58
N GLN A 3 15.78 -11.25 24.66
CA GLN A 3 15.82 -10.33 23.53
C GLN A 3 16.79 -10.92 22.49
N LEU A 4 16.34 -11.04 21.25
CA LEU A 4 17.15 -11.54 20.14
C LEU A 4 18.45 -10.72 20.03
N PRO A 5 19.63 -11.35 19.88
CA PRO A 5 20.86 -10.60 19.66
C PRO A 5 20.70 -9.78 18.38
N ASN A 6 20.96 -8.47 18.49
CA ASN A 6 20.74 -7.42 17.47
C ASN A 6 19.30 -6.88 17.32
N TYR A 7 18.37 -7.23 18.21
CA TYR A 7 17.07 -6.55 18.22
C TYR A 7 17.19 -5.18 18.87
N ARG A 8 17.20 -4.14 18.04
CA ARG A 8 17.03 -2.75 18.48
C ARG A 8 15.62 -2.29 18.13
N PRO A 9 14.69 -2.30 19.10
CA PRO A 9 13.32 -1.82 18.86
C PRO A 9 13.39 -0.35 18.44
N GLY A 10 13.05 -0.06 17.19
CA GLY A 10 13.10 1.28 16.60
C GLY A 10 14.08 1.47 15.44
N GLU A 11 15.05 0.56 15.22
CA GLU A 11 15.97 0.68 14.06
C GLU A 11 15.35 0.19 12.74
N PHE A 12 14.24 -0.55 12.80
CA PHE A 12 13.51 -1.04 11.62
C PHE A 12 12.28 -0.20 11.24
N THR A 13 12.01 0.87 11.97
CA THR A 13 10.89 1.75 11.65
C THR A 13 11.37 2.84 10.71
N CYS A 14 11.61 2.51 9.45
CA CYS A 14 11.59 3.53 8.40
C CYS A 14 10.15 4.04 8.34
N PRO A 15 9.85 5.29 8.77
CA PRO A 15 8.51 5.80 8.66
C PRO A 15 8.13 5.79 7.18
N LEU A 16 7.00 5.16 6.87
CA LEU A 16 6.45 5.20 5.53
C LEU A 16 6.23 6.68 5.16
N PRO A 17 6.50 7.08 3.91
CA PRO A 17 6.11 8.42 3.48
C PRO A 17 4.63 8.64 3.74
N TYR A 18 4.22 9.83 4.20
CA TYR A 18 2.86 10.13 4.64
C TYR A 18 1.76 9.64 3.69
N LYS A 19 1.96 9.80 2.38
CA LYS A 19 1.02 9.32 1.35
C LYS A 19 0.88 7.80 1.34
N THR A 20 1.96 7.08 1.61
CA THR A 20 1.99 5.62 1.72
C THR A 20 1.25 5.15 2.95
N GLU A 21 1.47 5.82 4.09
CA GLU A 21 0.80 5.48 5.34
C GLU A 21 -0.72 5.62 5.23
N ASN A 22 -1.21 6.71 4.62
CA ASN A 22 -2.66 6.92 4.44
C ASN A 22 -3.32 5.84 3.58
N LEU A 23 -2.65 5.40 2.51
CA LEU A 23 -3.12 4.29 1.68
C LEU A 23 -3.13 2.98 2.47
N VAL A 24 -2.05 2.69 3.21
CA VAL A 24 -1.93 1.48 4.03
C VAL A 24 -2.99 1.43 5.12
N GLN A 25 -3.28 2.55 5.79
CA GLN A 25 -4.36 2.63 6.79
C GLN A 25 -5.75 2.37 6.18
N SER A 26 -5.95 2.75 4.93
CA SER A 26 -7.19 2.50 4.19
C SER A 26 -7.31 1.05 3.73
N LEU A 27 -6.19 0.38 3.43
CA LEU A 27 -6.13 -1.03 3.04
C LEU A 27 -6.22 -1.98 4.25
N LEU A 28 -5.58 -1.63 5.36
CA LEU A 28 -5.43 -2.47 6.56
C LEU A 28 -6.47 -2.11 7.63
N LYS A 29 -7.73 -1.93 7.22
CA LYS A 29 -8.85 -1.79 8.16
C LYS A 29 -9.19 -3.14 8.79
N VAL A 30 -9.53 -3.08 10.09
CA VAL A 30 -9.93 -4.24 10.89
C VAL A 30 -11.15 -4.91 10.26
N LEU A 31 -12.17 -4.13 9.92
CA LEU A 31 -13.34 -4.61 9.21
C LEU A 31 -13.07 -4.67 7.71
N PRO A 32 -13.27 -5.82 7.04
CA PRO A 32 -13.05 -5.93 5.60
C PRO A 32 -13.89 -4.97 4.76
N ALA A 33 -15.12 -4.66 5.22
CA ALA A 33 -16.04 -3.77 4.51
C ALA A 33 -15.57 -2.29 4.50
N ASP A 34 -14.73 -1.89 5.45
CA ASP A 34 -14.20 -0.53 5.53
C ASP A 34 -12.92 -0.34 4.69
N ARG A 35 -12.40 -1.43 4.11
CA ARG A 35 -11.19 -1.35 3.28
C ARG A 35 -11.50 -0.65 1.97
N ILE A 36 -10.57 0.20 1.55
CA ILE A 36 -10.63 0.82 0.23
C ILE A 36 -10.66 -0.25 -0.87
N SER A 37 -11.46 -0.03 -1.92
CA SER A 37 -11.52 -0.94 -3.06
C SER A 37 -10.21 -0.90 -3.86
N ALA A 38 -9.97 -1.93 -4.68
CA ALA A 38 -8.81 -1.94 -5.57
C ALA A 38 -8.87 -0.76 -6.56
N GLN A 39 -10.05 -0.46 -7.09
CA GLN A 39 -10.26 0.64 -8.03
C GLN A 39 -9.97 2.00 -7.40
N ASP A 40 -10.50 2.25 -6.20
CA ASP A 40 -10.28 3.50 -5.48
C ASP A 40 -8.83 3.65 -5.02
N SER A 41 -8.18 2.54 -4.66
CA SER A 41 -6.76 2.52 -4.29
C SER A 41 -5.88 3.02 -5.44
N LEU A 42 -6.16 2.62 -6.69
CA LEU A 42 -5.40 3.06 -7.86
C LEU A 42 -5.50 4.58 -8.11
N GLN A 43 -6.56 5.23 -7.63
CA GLN A 43 -6.73 6.68 -7.71
C GLN A 43 -6.06 7.45 -6.56
N HIS A 44 -5.43 6.75 -5.61
CA HIS A 44 -4.82 7.36 -4.44
C HIS A 44 -3.62 8.23 -4.80
N SER A 45 -3.44 9.36 -4.09
CA SER A 45 -2.35 10.32 -4.31
C SER A 45 -0.92 9.74 -4.20
N TYR A 46 -0.80 8.55 -3.62
CA TYR A 46 0.42 7.75 -3.59
C TYR A 46 0.89 7.41 -5.02
N PHE A 47 -0.04 7.06 -5.90
CA PHE A 47 0.22 6.70 -7.29
C PHE A 47 0.37 7.92 -8.22
N SER A 48 0.21 9.16 -7.73
CA SER A 48 0.39 10.37 -8.56
C SER A 48 1.82 10.57 -9.07
N THR A 49 2.79 9.82 -8.54
CA THR A 49 4.17 9.79 -9.05
C THR A 49 4.33 8.87 -10.27
N LEU A 50 3.33 8.04 -10.57
CA LEU A 50 3.34 7.18 -11.73
C LEU A 50 2.93 7.96 -12.99
N PRO A 51 3.47 7.60 -14.16
CA PRO A 51 3.02 8.14 -15.44
C PRO A 51 1.52 7.86 -15.68
N PRO A 52 0.74 8.83 -16.20
CA PRO A 52 -0.68 8.62 -16.50
C PRO A 52 -0.95 7.45 -17.45
N SER A 53 0.02 7.09 -18.30
CA SER A 53 -0.07 5.96 -19.22
C SER A 53 -0.28 4.62 -18.53
N ILE A 54 0.18 4.45 -17.29
CA ILE A 54 -0.03 3.21 -16.53
C ILE A 54 -1.52 2.99 -16.21
N MET A 55 -2.31 4.05 -16.03
CA MET A 55 -3.75 3.94 -15.76
C MET A 55 -4.58 3.54 -16.98
N HIS A 56 -4.02 3.64 -18.19
CA HIS A 56 -4.70 3.30 -19.44
C HIS A 56 -4.26 1.96 -20.02
N LEU A 57 -3.46 1.18 -19.27
CA LEU A 57 -3.09 -0.16 -19.66
C LEU A 57 -4.36 -1.01 -19.77
N ARG A 58 -4.50 -1.71 -20.90
CA ARG A 58 -5.62 -2.63 -21.08
C ARG A 58 -5.38 -3.86 -20.24
N ASP A 59 -6.43 -4.32 -19.57
CA ASP A 59 -6.43 -5.64 -18.99
C ASP A 59 -6.11 -6.67 -20.08
N SER A 60 -5.01 -7.40 -19.89
CA SER A 60 -4.72 -8.55 -20.75
C SER A 60 -5.72 -9.64 -20.35
N LYS A 61 -6.84 -9.71 -21.08
CA LYS A 61 -7.73 -10.87 -21.01
C LYS A 61 -6.95 -12.06 -21.56
N ASN A 62 -6.22 -12.77 -20.70
CA ASN A 62 -5.67 -14.06 -21.04
C ASN A 62 -6.86 -15.03 -21.15
N THR A 63 -7.50 -15.04 -22.31
CA THR A 63 -8.51 -16.01 -22.70
C THR A 63 -7.84 -17.38 -22.77
N ARG A 64 -8.10 -18.21 -21.76
CA ARG A 64 -8.09 -19.67 -21.89
C ARG A 64 -9.53 -20.15 -21.77
#